data_AF-A0A1G5TRR3-F1
#
_entry.id   AF-A0A1G5TRR3-F1
#
_cell.length_a   1.000
_cell.length_b   1.000
_cell.length_c   1.000
_cell.angle_alpha   90.00
_cell.angle_beta   90.00
_cell.angle_gamma   90.00
#
_symmetry.space_group_name_H-M   'P 1'
#
loop_
_entity.id
_entity.type
_entity.pdbx_description
1 polymer ?
#
loop_
_entity_poly.entity_id
_entity_poly.type
_entity_poly.pdbx_seq_one_letter_code
_entity_poly.pdbx_strand_id
1 'polypeptide(L)'
;MKFANTPETRERRIRNALWGLFIGDALAMPAHWFYSLSNIQQYFDGGIRKYEAAPHPHPESFMVGMTYSPDVETANRLGRSYDILQEHVRFYETSYSPAGTASTGA
;
A
#
# COMPACT_ATOMS: atom_id res chain seq x y z
N MET A 1 -10.66 -9.88 -38.79
CA MET A 1 -10.50 -8.44 -39.08
C MET A 1 -9.12 -7.99 -38.58
N LYS A 2 -8.19 -7.60 -39.47
CA LYS A 2 -6.85 -7.13 -39.07
C LYS A 2 -6.90 -5.62 -38.95
N PHE A 3 -6.67 -5.07 -37.77
CA PHE A 3 -6.58 -3.63 -37.58
C PHE A 3 -5.29 -3.12 -38.23
N ALA A 4 -5.39 -2.09 -39.08
CA ALA A 4 -4.22 -1.48 -39.72
C ALA A 4 -3.30 -0.85 -38.66
N ASN A 5 -2.00 -1.15 -38.70
CA ASN A 5 -1.02 -0.62 -37.76
C ASN A 5 -0.44 0.70 -38.28
N THR A 6 -1.26 1.75 -38.26
CA THR A 6 -0.85 3.09 -38.70
C THR A 6 -0.14 3.86 -37.57
N PRO A 7 0.66 4.90 -37.89
CA PRO A 7 1.25 5.78 -36.87
C PRO A 7 0.21 6.34 -35.87
N GLU A 8 -0.96 6.77 -36.36
CA GLU A 8 -2.06 7.30 -35.54
C GLU A 8 -2.62 6.20 -34.62
N THR A 9 -2.74 4.98 -35.13
CA THR A 9 -3.19 3.83 -34.34
C THR A 9 -2.18 3.47 -33.25
N ARG A 10 -0.87 3.59 -33.53
CA ARG A 10 0.21 3.35 -32.56
C ARG A 10 0.24 4.43 -31.48
N GLU A 11 0.17 5.70 -31.86
CA GLU A 11 0.11 6.81 -30.90
C GLU A 11 -1.07 6.65 -29.94
N ARG A 12 -2.27 6.37 -30.48
CA ARG A 12 -3.47 6.13 -29.66
C ARG A 12 -3.28 4.98 -28.68
N ARG A 13 -2.64 3.88 -29.09
CA ARG A 13 -2.36 2.74 -28.20
C ARG A 13 -1.42 3.13 -27.06
N ILE A 14 -0.34 3.86 -27.36
CA ILE A 14 0.62 4.32 -26.35
C ILE A 14 -0.07 5.26 -25.35
N ARG A 15 -0.82 6.24 -25.85
CA ARG A 15 -1.58 7.18 -25.03
C ARG A 15 -2.57 6.46 -24.11
N ASN A 16 -3.32 5.51 -24.65
CA ASN A 16 -4.28 4.73 -23.86
C ASN A 16 -3.61 3.80 -22.86
N ALA A 17 -2.43 3.25 -23.18
CA ALA A 17 -1.67 2.44 -22.24
C ALA A 17 -1.18 3.26 -21.04
N LEU A 18 -0.66 4.47 -21.29
CA LEU A 18 -0.24 5.39 -20.23
C LEU A 18 -1.41 5.80 -19.34
N TRP A 19 -2.55 6.16 -19.93
CA TRP A 19 -3.76 6.44 -19.14
C TRP A 19 -4.24 5.21 -18.37
N GLY A 20 -4.24 4.03 -18.99
CA GLY A 20 -4.63 2.78 -18.36
C GLY A 20 -3.76 2.42 -17.16
N LEU A 21 -2.45 2.71 -17.22
CA LEU A 21 -1.53 2.53 -16.09
C LEU A 21 -1.95 3.37 -14.89
N PHE A 22 -2.16 4.67 -15.06
CA PHE A 22 -2.53 5.57 -13.96
C PHE A 22 -3.94 5.29 -13.44
N ILE A 23 -4.89 4.98 -14.32
CA ILE A 23 -6.26 4.61 -13.92
C ILE A 23 -6.25 3.31 -13.12
N GLY A 24 -5.49 2.31 -13.58
CA GLY A 24 -5.38 1.02 -12.90
C GLY A 24 -4.77 1.14 -11.52
N ASP A 25 -3.68 1.91 -11.38
CA ASP A 25 -3.03 2.18 -10.10
C ASP A 25 -4.00 2.86 -9.10
N ALA A 26 -4.69 3.91 -9.55
CA ALA A 26 -5.67 4.63 -8.73
C ALA A 26 -6.86 3.75 -8.31
N LEU A 27 -7.35 2.86 -9.18
CA LEU A 27 -8.43 1.94 -8.85
C LEU A 27 -7.99 0.80 -7.91
N ALA A 28 -6.72 0.43 -7.91
CA ALA A 28 -6.19 -0.62 -7.04
C ALA A 28 -5.96 -0.13 -5.59
N MET A 29 -5.67 1.17 -5.40
CA MET A 29 -5.36 1.75 -4.09
C MET A 29 -6.38 1.43 -2.97
N PRO A 30 -7.70 1.55 -3.17
CA PRO A 30 -8.67 1.26 -2.11
C PRO A 30 -8.74 -0.22 -1.71
N ALA A 31 -8.38 -1.13 -2.63
CA ALA A 31 -8.34 -2.57 -2.37
C ALA A 31 -6.97 -3.07 -1.89
N HIS A 32 -5.92 -2.25 -1.91
CA HIS A 32 -4.52 -2.68 -1.75
C HIS A 32 -4.22 -3.42 -0.42
N TRP A 33 -5.03 -3.17 0.60
CA TRP A 33 -4.90 -3.79 1.92
C TRP A 33 -6.01 -4.79 2.25
N PHE A 34 -6.67 -5.35 1.23
CA PHE A 34 -7.59 -6.48 1.37
C PHE A 34 -6.95 -7.74 0.79
N TYR A 35 -6.87 -8.77 1.62
CA TYR A 35 -6.45 -10.12 1.25
C TYR A 35 -7.65 -11.03 0.95
N SER A 36 -8.87 -10.62 1.30
CA SER A 36 -10.10 -11.33 0.97
C SER A 36 -10.99 -10.60 -0.05
N LEU A 37 -11.35 -11.29 -1.13
CA LEU A 37 -12.31 -10.79 -2.12
C LEU A 37 -13.71 -10.58 -1.53
N SER A 38 -14.13 -11.39 -0.56
CA SER A 38 -15.44 -11.22 0.10
C SER A 38 -15.49 -9.90 0.87
N ASN A 39 -14.38 -9.52 1.48
CA ASN A 39 -14.28 -8.31 2.28
C ASN A 39 -14.29 -7.06 1.40
N ILE A 40 -13.68 -7.11 0.21
CA ILE A 40 -13.82 -6.06 -0.80
C ILE A 40 -15.28 -5.92 -1.22
N GLN A 41 -15.97 -7.03 -1.50
CA GLN A 41 -17.38 -6.99 -1.90
C GLN A 41 -18.27 -6.42 -0.80
N GLN A 42 -18.03 -6.79 0.46
CA GLN A 42 -18.81 -6.30 1.59
C GLN A 42 -18.53 -4.82 1.86
N TYR A 43 -17.26 -4.40 1.81
CA TYR A 43 -16.87 -3.02 2.13
C TYR A 43 -17.30 -2.02 1.06
N PHE A 44 -17.14 -2.38 -0.21
CA PHE A 44 -17.48 -1.51 -1.35
C PHE A 44 -18.83 -1.85 -1.99
N ASP A 45 -19.78 -2.41 -1.23
CA ASP A 45 -21.13 -2.77 -1.67
C ASP A 45 -21.19 -3.37 -3.10
N GLY A 46 -20.65 -4.58 -3.23
CA GLY A 46 -20.53 -5.27 -4.52
C GLY A 46 -19.26 -4.93 -5.30
N GLY A 47 -18.25 -4.34 -4.64
CA GLY A 47 -16.89 -4.14 -5.14
C GLY A 47 -16.63 -2.73 -5.71
N ILE A 48 -15.37 -2.46 -6.07
CA ILE A 48 -14.94 -1.14 -6.56
C ILE A 48 -15.51 -0.89 -7.96
N ARG A 49 -16.38 0.11 -8.09
CA ARG A 49 -17.05 0.50 -9.35
C ARG A 49 -16.72 1.91 -9.82
N LYS A 50 -16.05 2.69 -8.97
CA LYS A 50 -15.63 4.07 -9.20
C LYS A 50 -14.34 4.33 -8.44
N TYR A 51 -13.80 5.53 -8.55
CA TYR A 51 -12.75 5.97 -7.65
C TYR A 51 -13.32 6.11 -6.24
N GLU A 52 -12.79 5.31 -5.33
CA GLU A 52 -13.14 5.32 -3.91
C GLU A 52 -11.95 5.85 -3.10
N ALA A 53 -12.23 6.39 -1.92
CA ALA A 53 -11.18 6.70 -0.97
C ALA A 53 -10.57 5.40 -0.43
N ALA A 54 -9.25 5.40 -0.19
CA ALA A 54 -8.61 4.28 0.48
C ALA A 54 -9.09 4.20 1.94
N PRO A 55 -9.53 3.01 2.42
CA PRO A 55 -10.01 2.87 3.79
C PRO A 55 -8.93 3.22 4.82
N HIS A 56 -9.36 3.89 5.88
CA HIS A 56 -8.51 4.28 6.99
C HIS A 56 -9.20 4.01 8.34
N PRO A 57 -8.62 3.19 9.25
CA PRO A 57 -7.39 2.41 9.10
C PRO A 57 -7.50 1.31 8.02
N HIS A 58 -6.36 0.81 7.55
CA HIS A 58 -6.31 -0.24 6.52
C HIS A 58 -6.80 -1.59 7.11
N PRO A 59 -7.96 -2.14 6.65
CA PRO A 59 -8.71 -3.15 7.40
C PRO A 59 -7.98 -4.47 7.63
N GLU A 60 -7.16 -4.91 6.69
CA GLU A 60 -6.42 -6.18 6.77
C GLU A 60 -4.91 -5.94 6.66
N SER A 61 -4.43 -4.76 7.05
CA SER A 61 -3.00 -4.49 7.04
C SER A 61 -2.29 -5.43 8.00
N PHE A 62 -1.52 -6.36 7.45
CA PHE A 62 -0.66 -7.27 8.21
C PHE A 62 0.43 -6.53 8.97
N MET A 63 0.71 -5.26 8.64
CA MET A 63 1.73 -4.48 9.32
C MET A 63 1.28 -4.02 10.71
N VAL A 64 -0.03 -3.98 10.96
CA VAL A 64 -0.58 -3.64 12.28
C VAL A 64 -0.22 -4.76 13.26
N GLY A 65 0.51 -4.40 14.32
CA GLY A 65 0.97 -5.34 15.36
C GLY A 65 2.30 -6.05 15.04
N MET A 66 2.89 -5.85 13.87
CA MET A 66 4.20 -6.41 13.54
C MET A 66 5.33 -5.60 14.20
N THR A 67 6.36 -6.31 14.66
CA THR A 67 7.58 -5.71 15.23
C THR A 67 8.79 -6.05 14.36
N TYR A 68 9.58 -5.04 14.04
CA TYR A 68 10.86 -5.15 13.34
C TYR A 68 12.00 -4.93 14.34
N SER A 69 12.95 -5.85 14.44
CA SER A 69 14.09 -5.71 15.36
C SER A 69 15.40 -5.96 14.62
N PRO A 70 15.94 -4.95 13.90
CA PRO A 70 17.21 -5.09 13.22
C PRO A 70 18.37 -5.17 14.23
N ASP A 71 19.46 -5.85 13.85
CA ASP A 71 20.70 -5.89 14.63
C ASP A 71 21.49 -4.58 14.45
N VAL A 72 21.07 -3.57 15.21
CA VAL A 72 21.68 -2.22 15.22
C VAL A 72 23.09 -2.26 15.80
N GLU A 73 23.37 -3.15 16.76
CA GLU A 73 24.68 -3.28 17.39
C GLU A 73 25.74 -3.71 16.37
N THR A 74 25.45 -4.77 15.61
CA THR A 74 26.34 -5.23 14.54
C THR A 74 26.48 -4.18 13.44
N ALA A 75 25.39 -3.49 13.06
CA ALA A 75 25.46 -2.45 12.04
C ALA A 75 26.42 -1.33 12.45
N ASN A 76 26.33 -0.86 13.70
CA ASN A 76 27.24 0.14 14.27
C ASN A 76 28.69 -0.35 14.31
N ARG A 77 28.91 -1.59 14.79
CA ARG A 77 30.26 -2.20 14.84
C ARG A 77 30.92 -2.30 13.46
N LEU A 78 30.12 -2.52 12.42
CA LEU A 78 30.59 -2.64 11.04
C LEU A 78 30.58 -1.30 10.27
N GLY A 79 30.16 -0.20 10.89
CA GLY A 79 30.03 1.11 10.23
C GLY A 79 29.01 1.11 9.08
N ARG A 80 27.94 0.31 9.19
CA ARG A 80 26.88 0.20 8.18
C ARG A 80 25.75 1.18 8.48
N SER A 81 25.33 1.93 7.48
CA SER A 81 24.16 2.81 7.57
C SER A 81 22.87 2.01 7.69
N TYR A 82 21.91 2.57 8.43
CA TYR A 82 20.55 2.09 8.55
C TYR A 82 19.61 3.29 8.77
N ASP A 83 18.41 3.25 8.20
CA ASP A 83 17.48 4.38 8.24
C ASP A 83 16.08 3.98 8.76
N ILE A 84 15.75 2.69 8.73
CA ILE A 84 14.43 2.18 9.08
C ILE A 84 14.57 1.38 10.38
N LEU A 85 14.02 1.91 11.46
CA LEU A 85 13.94 1.27 12.77
C LEU A 85 12.47 1.16 13.20
N GLN A 86 12.17 0.23 14.10
CA GLN A 86 10.80 0.07 14.60
C GLN A 86 10.30 1.30 15.35
N GLU A 87 11.17 2.07 15.99
CA GLU A 87 10.81 3.35 16.62
C GLU A 87 10.36 4.42 15.61
N HIS A 88 10.73 4.29 14.33
CA HIS A 88 10.27 5.19 13.26
C HIS A 88 8.86 4.83 12.77
N VAL A 89 8.30 3.72 13.24
CA VAL A 89 6.95 3.27 12.87
C VAL A 89 5.93 4.27 13.39
N ARG A 90 5.21 4.91 12.45
CA ARG A 90 4.05 5.75 12.74
C ARG A 90 2.76 4.96 12.47
N PHE A 91 2.53 3.88 13.21
CA PHE A 91 1.18 3.31 13.28
C PHE A 91 0.37 4.07 14.33
N TYR A 92 -0.91 4.25 14.04
CA TYR A 92 -1.88 4.97 14.88
C TYR A 92 -2.00 4.32 16.26
N GLU A 93 -2.48 5.08 17.24
CA GLU A 93 -3.12 4.51 18.43
C GLU A 93 -4.36 3.73 17.96
N THR A 94 -4.18 2.45 17.63
CA THR A 94 -5.29 1.57 17.25
C THR A 94 -5.73 0.78 18.49
N SER A 95 -7.00 0.38 18.53
CA SER A 95 -7.51 -0.55 19.54
C SER A 95 -6.86 -1.94 19.50
N TYR A 96 -6.01 -2.21 18.50
CA TYR A 96 -5.18 -3.42 18.36
C TYR A 96 -3.74 -3.23 18.81
N SER A 97 -3.33 -1.99 19.15
CA SER A 97 -2.04 -1.74 19.79
C SER A 97 -2.09 -2.34 21.19
N PRO A 98 -1.10 -3.15 21.62
CA PRO A 98 -1.03 -3.56 23.02
C PRO A 98 -1.04 -2.29 23.87
N ALA A 99 -1.91 -2.23 24.87
CA ALA A 99 -1.92 -1.12 25.81
C ALA A 99 -0.51 -0.98 26.41
N GLY A 100 0.21 0.08 26.05
CA GLY A 100 1.49 0.45 26.64
C GLY A 100 2.72 0.07 25.82
N THR A 101 3.06 0.93 24.86
CA THR A 101 4.44 1.43 24.76
C THR A 101 4.34 2.94 24.51
N ALA A 102 4.06 3.69 25.57
CA ALA A 102 4.38 5.11 25.58
C ALA A 102 5.89 5.21 25.36
N SER A 103 6.31 5.66 24.18
CA SER A 103 7.68 6.10 23.97
C SER A 103 7.87 7.35 24.81
N THR A 104 8.40 7.18 26.02
CA THR A 104 9.02 8.28 26.75
C THR A 104 10.19 8.75 25.92
N GLY A 105 9.99 9.86 25.22
CA GLY A 105 11.05 10.55 24.51
C GLY A 105 12.19 10.91 25.46
N ALA A 106 13.40 10.66 24.98
CA ALA A 106 14.63 11.31 25.39
C ALA A 106 15.28 11.86 24.11
#